data_AF-A0A0Q3G4V5-F1
#
_entry.id   AF-A0A0Q3G4V5-F1
#
_cell.length_a   1.000
_cell.length_b   1.000
_cell.length_c   1.000
_cell.angle_alpha   90.00
_cell.angle_beta   90.00
_cell.angle_gamma   90.00
#
_symmetry.space_group_name_H-M   'P 1'
#
loop_
_entity.id
_entity.type
_entity.pdbx_description
1 polymer ?
#
loop_
_entity_poly.entity_id
_entity_poly.type
_entity_poly.pdbx_seq_one_letter_code
_entity_poly.pdbx_strand_id
1 'polypeptide(L)'
;MLCRNNIDPFDEPECEACDIFVNELLCIGAGCPYSCVKRAPHAFAYAEDIGTARAISQGIGDSYLVELAVGQCPRKCIYYVTPCQRTILEDVLASVLMTPHDLSEAAVLDSLTSKAMFENNRYKPKRETKSSSDYVDWL
;
A
#
# COMPACT_ATOMS: atom_id res chain seq x y z
N MET A 1 15.57 -3.75 -10.25
CA MET A 1 14.27 -4.46 -10.32
C MET A 1 13.79 -4.30 -11.75
N LEU A 2 13.68 -5.38 -12.52
CA LEU A 2 13.32 -5.29 -13.94
C LEU A 2 11.83 -5.63 -14.09
N CYS A 3 11.01 -4.61 -14.26
CA CYS A 3 9.65 -4.78 -14.78
C CYS A 3 9.80 -5.45 -16.14
N ARG A 4 9.36 -6.70 -16.23
CA ARG A 4 9.64 -7.57 -17.38
C ARG A 4 9.02 -6.95 -18.63
N ASN A 5 9.85 -6.70 -19.64
CA ASN A 5 9.53 -6.54 -21.06
C ASN A 5 8.22 -5.80 -21.39
N ASN A 6 8.24 -4.46 -21.41
CA ASN A 6 7.28 -3.62 -22.14
C ASN A 6 5.77 -3.87 -21.89
N ILE A 7 5.44 -4.58 -20.82
CA ILE A 7 4.08 -4.87 -20.36
C ILE A 7 3.77 -3.90 -19.23
N ASP A 8 2.61 -3.25 -19.30
CA ASP A 8 2.15 -2.32 -18.25
C ASP A 8 1.89 -3.12 -16.96
N PRO A 9 2.62 -2.87 -15.85
CA PRO A 9 2.43 -3.61 -14.60
C PRO A 9 1.07 -3.33 -13.94
N PHE A 10 0.33 -2.33 -14.40
CA PHE A 10 -1.04 -2.08 -13.98
C PHE A 10 -2.08 -2.88 -14.78
N ASP A 11 -1.73 -3.40 -15.97
CA ASP A 11 -2.57 -4.33 -16.74
C ASP A 11 -2.24 -5.79 -16.41
N GLU A 12 -0.95 -6.13 -16.35
CA GLU A 12 -0.47 -7.47 -16.00
C GLU A 12 0.55 -7.38 -14.85
N PRO A 13 0.09 -7.52 -13.59
CA PRO A 13 0.96 -7.48 -12.42
C PRO A 13 2.05 -8.55 -12.49
N GLU A 14 3.28 -8.18 -12.18
CA GLU A 14 4.43 -9.09 -12.31
C GLU A 14 4.49 -10.17 -11.21
N CYS A 15 3.82 -9.92 -10.08
CA CYS A 15 3.72 -10.82 -8.94
C CYS A 15 2.54 -10.46 -8.04
N GLU A 16 2.44 -11.13 -6.89
CA GLU A 16 1.50 -10.78 -5.84
C GLU A 16 1.80 -9.39 -5.25
N ALA A 17 0.75 -8.66 -4.91
CA ALA A 17 0.83 -7.30 -4.39
C ALA A 17 1.15 -7.32 -2.88
N CYS A 18 2.41 -7.57 -2.53
CA CYS A 18 2.90 -7.59 -1.15
C CYS A 18 3.55 -6.28 -0.71
N ASP A 19 3.93 -5.43 -1.66
CA ASP A 19 4.51 -4.12 -1.38
C ASP A 19 3.39 -3.14 -0.97
N ILE A 20 3.77 -2.08 -0.26
CA ILE A 20 2.86 -1.10 0.30
C ILE A 20 3.21 0.28 -0.27
N PHE A 21 2.19 0.95 -0.77
CA PHE A 21 2.25 2.34 -1.21
C PHE A 21 1.30 3.20 -0.36
N VAL A 22 1.75 4.40 0.03
CA VAL A 22 0.90 5.39 0.71
C VAL A 22 0.73 6.59 -0.20
N ASN A 23 -0.51 6.91 -0.57
CA ASN A 23 -0.81 8.13 -1.29
C ASN A 23 -0.82 9.31 -0.31
N GLU A 24 0.27 10.07 -0.30
CA GLU A 24 0.47 11.19 0.62
C GLU A 24 -0.51 12.34 0.38
N LEU A 25 -1.02 12.51 -0.85
CA LEU A 25 -2.01 13.55 -1.18
C LEU A 25 -3.33 13.37 -0.43
N LEU A 26 -3.67 12.12 -0.08
CA LEU A 26 -4.90 11.77 0.62
C LEU A 26 -4.68 11.56 2.13
N CYS A 27 -3.43 11.49 2.58
CA CYS A 27 -3.07 11.14 3.94
C CYS A 27 -3.37 12.29 4.92
N ILE A 28 -4.02 11.98 6.04
CA ILE A 28 -4.28 12.97 7.11
C ILE A 28 -2.98 13.31 7.87
N GLY A 29 -1.99 12.42 7.86
CA GLY A 29 -0.75 12.59 8.60
C GLY A 29 -0.87 12.34 10.10
N ALA A 30 -0.09 13.07 10.91
CA ALA A 30 0.02 12.88 12.36
C ALA A 30 -1.31 13.01 13.13
N GLY A 31 -2.28 13.75 12.59
CA GLY A 31 -3.62 13.92 13.15
C GLY A 31 -4.59 12.77 12.90
N CYS A 32 -4.18 11.72 12.18
CA CYS A 32 -5.07 10.60 11.86
C CYS A 32 -5.49 9.83 13.14
N PRO A 33 -6.80 9.63 13.40
CA PRO A 33 -7.26 8.87 14.58
C PRO A 33 -6.86 7.40 14.53
N TYR A 34 -6.66 6.84 13.33
CA TYR A 34 -6.17 5.49 13.08
C TYR A 34 -4.76 5.54 12.48
N SER A 35 -3.79 6.04 13.24
CA SER A 35 -2.41 6.21 12.78
C SER A 35 -1.76 4.87 12.40
N CYS A 36 -1.40 4.73 11.12
CA CYS A 36 -0.65 3.59 10.60
C CYS A 36 0.79 3.55 11.15
N VAL A 37 1.42 4.71 11.35
CA VAL A 37 2.76 4.83 11.96
C VAL A 37 2.79 4.31 13.39
N LYS A 38 1.77 4.64 14.22
CA LYS A 38 1.66 4.06 15.57
C LYS A 38 1.31 2.57 15.56
N ARG A 39 0.56 2.13 14.56
CA ARG A 39 0.09 0.74 14.43
C ARG A 39 1.21 -0.23 14.03
N ALA A 40 1.98 0.15 13.02
CA ALA A 40 3.03 -0.66 12.43
C ALA A 40 4.27 0.23 12.18
N PRO A 41 4.96 0.67 13.25
CA PRO A 41 6.11 1.57 13.15
C PRO A 41 7.30 0.96 12.42
N HIS A 42 7.33 -0.36 12.26
CA HIS A 42 8.33 -1.05 11.45
C HIS A 42 8.09 -0.89 9.93
N ALA A 43 6.85 -0.59 9.52
CA ALA A 43 6.46 -0.48 8.11
C ALA A 43 6.17 0.96 7.69
N PHE A 44 5.78 1.84 8.61
CA PHE A 44 5.42 3.22 8.31
C PHE A 44 6.16 4.23 9.18
N ALA A 45 6.50 5.37 8.58
CA ALA A 45 7.01 6.56 9.28
C ALA A 45 6.30 7.83 8.77
N TYR A 46 6.41 8.92 9.52
CA TYR A 46 5.99 10.24 9.02
C TYR A 46 7.09 10.86 8.15
N ALA A 47 6.70 11.41 7.01
CA ALA A 47 7.57 12.22 6.18
C ALA A 47 7.87 13.55 6.90
N GLU A 48 9.14 13.92 7.00
CA GLU A 48 9.59 15.10 7.78
C GLU A 48 9.15 16.43 7.15
N ASP A 49 8.96 16.44 5.84
CA ASP A 49 8.61 17.60 5.01
C ASP A 49 7.13 17.99 5.11
N ILE A 50 6.24 17.02 4.95
CA ILE A 50 4.79 17.28 4.86
C ILE A 50 3.97 16.64 5.97
N GLY A 51 4.58 15.82 6.84
CA GLY A 51 3.93 15.22 8.01
C GLY A 51 2.92 14.12 7.68
N THR A 52 2.88 13.64 6.43
CA THR A 52 2.08 12.50 5.96
C THR A 52 2.79 11.18 6.28
N ALA A 53 2.08 10.06 6.20
CA ALA A 53 2.71 8.76 6.38
C ALA A 53 3.35 8.27 5.07
N ARG A 54 4.51 7.60 5.18
CA ARG A 54 5.21 6.86 4.11
C ARG A 54 5.46 5.42 4.54
N ALA A 55 5.53 4.51 3.57
CA ALA A 55 6.03 3.16 3.80
C ALA A 55 7.57 3.19 3.84
N ILE A 56 8.17 2.64 4.89
CA ILE A 56 9.64 2.54 5.09
C ILE A 56 10.16 1.11 4.99
N SER A 57 9.27 0.13 5.11
CA SER A 57 9.57 -1.29 4.92
C SER A 57 8.40 -1.93 4.22
N GLN A 58 8.70 -2.71 3.18
CA GLN A 58 7.70 -3.54 2.50
C GLN A 58 7.37 -4.69 3.45
N GLY A 59 6.08 -4.93 3.74
CA GLY A 59 5.54 -5.71 4.86
C GLY A 59 5.90 -7.21 4.96
N ILE A 60 7.11 -7.57 4.56
CA ILE A 60 7.73 -8.88 4.63
C ILE A 60 8.08 -9.15 6.10
N GLY A 61 7.17 -9.80 6.83
CA GLY A 61 7.51 -10.48 8.08
C GLY A 61 6.61 -10.25 9.29
N ASP A 62 5.69 -9.28 9.28
CA ASP A 62 4.68 -9.12 10.34
C ASP A 62 3.34 -8.63 9.78
N SER A 63 2.59 -9.58 9.21
CA SER A 63 1.46 -9.29 8.30
C SER A 63 0.25 -8.66 9.00
N TYR A 64 0.02 -8.94 10.29
CA TYR A 64 -1.26 -8.57 10.91
C TYR A 64 -1.38 -7.08 11.20
N LEU A 65 -0.36 -6.45 11.79
CA LEU A 65 -0.41 -5.03 12.15
C LEU A 65 -0.44 -4.15 10.90
N VAL A 66 0.26 -4.55 9.85
CA VAL A 66 0.22 -3.90 8.54
C VAL A 66 -1.18 -4.06 7.92
N GLU A 67 -1.73 -5.28 7.83
CA GLU A 67 -3.09 -5.53 7.34
C GLU A 67 -4.12 -4.68 8.10
N LEU A 68 -3.98 -4.59 9.42
CA LEU A 68 -4.88 -3.79 10.26
C LEU A 68 -4.72 -2.28 10.04
N ALA A 69 -3.49 -1.79 9.83
CA ALA A 69 -3.21 -0.39 9.50
C ALA A 69 -3.83 -0.02 8.14
N VAL A 70 -3.66 -0.87 7.13
CA VAL A 70 -4.22 -0.70 5.79
C VAL A 70 -5.75 -0.70 5.86
N GLY A 71 -6.35 -1.69 6.55
CA GLY A 71 -7.80 -1.86 6.63
C GLY A 71 -8.53 -0.77 7.43
N GLN A 72 -7.85 -0.12 8.38
CA GLN A 72 -8.47 0.93 9.22
C GLN A 72 -8.18 2.36 8.75
N CYS A 73 -7.42 2.55 7.66
CA CYS A 73 -7.12 3.88 7.17
C CYS A 73 -8.42 4.59 6.71
N PRO A 74 -8.85 5.70 7.36
CA PRO A 74 -10.14 6.33 7.10
C PRO A 74 -10.22 6.96 5.70
N ARG A 75 -9.07 7.35 5.14
CA ARG A 75 -8.95 7.90 3.79
C ARG A 75 -8.70 6.84 2.72
N LYS A 76 -8.50 5.58 3.11
CA LYS A 76 -8.10 4.48 2.21
C LYS A 76 -6.87 4.83 1.35
N CYS A 77 -5.93 5.57 1.93
CA CYS A 77 -4.75 6.07 1.22
C CYS A 77 -3.55 5.09 1.27
N ILE A 78 -3.75 3.85 1.72
CA ILE A 78 -2.70 2.83 1.82
C ILE A 78 -3.10 1.67 0.91
N TYR A 79 -2.21 1.29 0.00
CA TYR A 79 -2.47 0.36 -1.09
C TYR A 79 -1.47 -0.78 -1.06
N TYR A 80 -1.97 -2.00 -1.30
CA TYR A 80 -1.12 -3.13 -1.65
C TYR A 80 -0.85 -3.11 -3.14
N VAL A 81 0.42 -3.11 -3.50
CA VAL A 81 0.92 -2.96 -4.87
C VAL A 81 2.01 -3.97 -5.15
N THR A 82 2.27 -4.23 -6.42
CA THR A 82 3.49 -4.96 -6.79
C THR A 82 4.71 -4.03 -6.70
N PRO A 83 5.94 -4.58 -6.62
CA PRO A 83 7.13 -3.74 -6.58
C PRO A 83 7.32 -2.79 -7.77
N CYS A 84 6.92 -3.20 -8.98
CA CYS A 84 6.95 -2.35 -10.17
C CYS A 84 5.91 -1.24 -10.09
N GLN A 85 4.67 -1.57 -9.73
CA GLN A 85 3.62 -0.58 -9.52
C GLN A 85 4.05 0.44 -8.44
N ARG A 86 4.64 -0.03 -7.33
CA ARG A 86 5.13 0.83 -6.25
C ARG A 86 6.12 1.87 -6.76
N THR A 87 7.12 1.44 -7.51
CA THR A 87 8.16 2.35 -8.04
C THR A 87 7.53 3.44 -8.91
N ILE A 88 6.62 3.07 -9.82
CA ILE A 88 5.93 4.03 -10.69
C ILE A 88 5.04 4.99 -9.88
N LEU A 89 4.31 4.47 -8.89
CA LEU A 89 3.44 5.29 -8.04
C LEU A 89 4.24 6.26 -7.17
N GLU A 90 5.38 5.83 -6.63
CA GLU A 90 6.30 6.69 -5.86
C GLU A 90 6.90 7.79 -6.75
N ASP A 91 7.31 7.47 -7.98
CA ASP A 91 7.84 8.45 -8.93
C ASP A 91 6.78 9.49 -9.33
N VAL A 92 5.55 9.05 -9.65
CA VAL A 92 4.44 9.95 -9.97
C VAL A 92 4.07 10.81 -8.76
N LEU A 93 4.00 10.22 -7.56
CA LEU A 93 3.72 10.98 -6.34
C LEU A 93 4.79 12.04 -6.07
N ALA A 94 6.07 11.70 -6.24
CA ALA A 94 7.17 12.63 -6.09
C ALA A 94 7.06 13.80 -7.09
N SER A 95 6.68 13.51 -8.34
CA SER A 95 6.43 14.54 -9.35
C SER A 95 5.30 15.48 -8.93
N VAL A 96 4.15 14.94 -8.51
CA VAL A 96 3.00 15.74 -8.03
C VAL A 96 3.39 16.64 -6.84
N LEU A 97 4.16 16.10 -5.88
CA LEU A 97 4.60 16.85 -4.71
C LEU A 97 5.58 17.99 -5.07
N MET A 98 6.38 17.82 -6.12
CA MET A 98 7.28 18.87 -6.64
C MET A 98 6.54 19.92 -7.48
N THR A 99 5.45 19.55 -8.15
CA THR A 99 4.60 20.45 -8.95
C THR A 99 3.12 20.39 -8.53
N PRO A 100 2.75 20.97 -7.37
CA PRO A 100 1.42 20.78 -6.77
C PRO A 100 0.23 21.34 -7.57
N HIS A 101 0.50 22.18 -8.59
CA HIS A 101 -0.53 22.79 -9.44
C HIS A 101 -0.84 21.95 -10.68
N ASP A 102 -0.10 20.86 -10.91
CA ASP A 102 -0.38 19.95 -12.01
C ASP A 102 -1.49 18.95 -11.61
N LEU A 103 -2.73 19.38 -11.83
CA LEU A 103 -3.92 18.56 -11.60
C LEU A 103 -3.94 17.30 -12.50
N SER A 104 -3.15 17.28 -13.59
CA SER A 104 -3.12 16.14 -14.49
C SER A 104 -2.36 14.96 -13.87
N GLU A 105 -1.24 15.21 -13.21
CA GLU A 105 -0.46 14.15 -12.56
C GLU A 105 -1.18 13.57 -11.34
N ALA A 106 -1.89 14.40 -10.57
CA ALA A 106 -2.74 13.91 -9.48
C ALA A 106 -3.85 12.99 -10.00
N ALA A 107 -4.48 13.32 -11.13
CA ALA A 107 -5.48 12.47 -11.77
C ALA A 107 -4.87 11.17 -12.32
N VAL A 108 -3.63 11.20 -12.82
CA VAL A 108 -2.88 10.01 -13.22
C VAL A 108 -2.63 9.10 -12.02
N LEU A 109 -2.18 9.65 -10.88
CA LEU A 109 -1.96 8.87 -9.67
C LEU A 109 -3.25 8.20 -9.17
N ASP A 110 -4.37 8.94 -9.17
CA ASP A 110 -5.68 8.39 -8.81
C ASP A 110 -6.15 7.28 -9.76
N SER A 111 -5.89 7.42 -11.06
CA SER A 111 -6.19 6.41 -12.08
C SER A 111 -5.35 5.13 -11.87
N LEU A 112 -4.03 5.28 -11.69
CA LEU A 112 -3.10 4.16 -11.49
C LEU A 112 -3.38 3.41 -10.19
N THR A 113 -3.63 4.11 -9.07
CA THR A 113 -3.99 3.48 -7.80
C THR A 113 -5.32 2.72 -7.89
N SER A 114 -6.31 3.28 -8.59
CA SER A 114 -7.59 2.59 -8.84
C SER A 114 -7.41 1.32 -9.68
N LYS A 115 -6.59 1.40 -10.74
CA LYS A 115 -6.27 0.27 -11.62
C LYS A 115 -5.52 -0.83 -10.87
N ALA A 116 -4.47 -0.47 -10.13
CA ALA A 116 -3.72 -1.38 -9.28
C ALA A 116 -4.65 -2.08 -8.26
N MET A 117 -5.52 -1.34 -7.58
CA MET A 117 -6.48 -1.93 -6.65
C MET A 117 -7.42 -2.94 -7.32
N PHE A 118 -7.88 -2.66 -8.54
CA PHE A 118 -8.75 -3.56 -9.27
C PHE A 118 -8.03 -4.85 -9.67
N GLU A 119 -6.86 -4.75 -10.30
CA GLU A 119 -6.12 -5.92 -10.78
C GLU A 119 -5.48 -6.72 -9.63
N ASN A 120 -4.90 -6.06 -8.63
CA ASN A 120 -4.24 -6.74 -7.50
C ASN A 120 -5.24 -7.49 -6.62
N ASN A 121 -6.51 -7.07 -6.58
CA ASN A 121 -7.55 -7.82 -5.87
C ASN A 121 -7.80 -9.21 -6.46
N ARG A 122 -7.43 -9.48 -7.72
CA ARG A 122 -7.43 -10.84 -8.30
C ARG A 122 -6.32 -11.73 -7.73
N TYR A 123 -5.26 -11.15 -7.18
CA TYR A 123 -4.04 -11.85 -6.77
C TYR A 123 -3.81 -11.86 -5.26
N LYS A 124 -4.81 -11.56 -4.42
CA LYS A 124 -4.64 -11.57 -2.96
C LYS A 124 -4.19 -12.95 -2.44
N PRO A 125 -3.31 -13.00 -1.43
CA PRO A 125 -2.98 -14.25 -0.77
C PRO A 125 -4.26 -14.75 -0.10
N LYS A 126 -4.75 -15.90 -0.55
CA LYS A 126 -5.80 -16.61 0.19
C LYS A 126 -5.19 -16.91 1.55
N ARG A 127 -5.68 -16.27 2.61
CA ARG A 127 -5.33 -16.65 3.98
C ARG A 127 -5.51 -18.16 4.08
N GLU A 128 -4.42 -18.90 4.27
CA GLU A 128 -4.54 -20.27 4.71
C GLU A 128 -5.19 -20.22 6.09
N THR A 129 -6.43 -20.70 6.16
CA THR A 129 -7.12 -20.89 7.43
C THR A 129 -6.23 -21.85 8.24
N LYS A 130 -5.63 -21.36 9.33
CA LYS A 130 -5.05 -22.23 10.34
C LYS A 130 -6.20 -23.00 10.98
N SER A 131 -6.55 -24.13 10.37
CA SER A 131 -7.39 -25.15 10.98
C SER A 131 -6.61 -25.67 12.18
N SER A 132 -6.96 -25.24 13.39
CA SER A 132 -6.49 -25.91 14.60
C SER A 132 -7.04 -27.34 14.56
N SER A 133 -6.16 -28.34 14.51
CA SER A 133 -6.55 -29.76 14.61
C SER A 133 -6.67 -30.22 16.06
N ASP A 134 -6.56 -29.31 17.03
CA ASP A 134 -6.61 -29.67 18.44
C ASP A 134 -8.05 -30.01 18.83
N TYR A 135 -8.29 -31.31 18.99
CA TYR A 135 -9.51 -31.86 19.56
C TYR A 135 -9.69 -31.29 20.97
N VAL A 136 -10.76 -30.53 21.17
CA VAL A 136 -11.15 -30.06 22.50
C VAL A 136 -11.92 -31.20 23.18
N ASP A 137 -11.24 -31.88 24.10
CA ASP A 137 -11.83 -32.95 24.91
C ASP A 137 -12.61 -32.30 26.08
N TRP A 138 -13.94 -32.32 26.00
CA TRP A 138 -14.84 -31.70 27.00
C TRP A 138 -15.21 -32.68 28.11
N LEU A 139 -14.25 -32.97 29.00
CA LEU A 139 -14.51 -33.70 30.26
C LEU A 139 -15.49 -32.96 31.18
#